data_AF-A0AAD5IL00-F1
#
_entry.id   AF-A0AAD5IL00-F1
#
_cell.length_a   1.000
_cell.length_b   1.000
_cell.length_c   1.000
_cell.angle_alpha   90.00
_cell.angle_beta   90.00
_cell.angle_gamma   90.00
#
_symmetry.space_group_name_H-M   'P 1'
#
loop_
_entity.id
_entity.type
_entity.pdbx_description
1 polymer ?
#
loop_
_entity_poly.entity_id
_entity_poly.type
_entity_poly.pdbx_seq_one_letter_code
_entity_poly.pdbx_strand_id
1 'polypeptide(L)'
;MVMMISNMKIYIVGLFLFLVASKGFINEADAAGECGKTPISSAASSLSPCLAAAKNSRAAVPPVCCSKVGALIKTSPKCLCAVLLSPLAKQAGINPAIAVTIPKRCNISKRPVGKKCGKYTLP
;
A
#
# COMPACT_ATOMS: atom_id res chain seq x y z
N MET A 1 -35.77 -26.85 -12.67
CA MET A 1 -35.10 -25.63 -12.15
C MET A 1 -33.86 -25.95 -11.29
N VAL A 2 -33.91 -26.92 -10.37
CA VAL A 2 -32.75 -27.33 -9.52
C VAL A 2 -31.55 -27.89 -10.30
N MET A 3 -31.78 -28.61 -11.41
CA MET A 3 -30.72 -29.17 -12.26
C MET A 3 -29.85 -28.10 -12.96
N MET A 4 -30.45 -26.96 -13.35
CA MET A 4 -29.73 -25.84 -13.97
C MET A 4 -28.87 -25.07 -12.95
N ILE A 5 -29.33 -25.02 -11.70
CA ILE A 5 -28.61 -24.38 -10.58
C ILE A 5 -27.39 -25.21 -10.17
N SER A 6 -27.51 -26.55 -10.16
CA SER A 6 -26.39 -27.47 -9.88
C SER A 6 -25.32 -27.40 -10.95
N ASN A 7 -25.69 -27.40 -12.23
CA ASN A 7 -24.73 -27.24 -13.33
C ASN A 7 -24.07 -25.86 -13.28
N MET A 8 -24.82 -24.77 -13.05
CA MET A 8 -24.25 -23.42 -12.90
C MET A 8 -23.26 -23.34 -11.73
N LYS A 9 -23.57 -23.97 -10.58
CA LYS A 9 -22.64 -24.08 -9.45
C LYS A 9 -21.40 -24.90 -9.80
N ILE A 10 -21.54 -26.01 -10.52
CA ILE A 10 -20.41 -26.84 -10.96
C ILE A 10 -19.54 -26.05 -11.95
N TYR A 11 -20.12 -25.28 -12.87
CA TYR A 11 -19.39 -24.39 -13.77
C TYR A 11 -18.69 -23.25 -13.01
N ILE A 12 -19.34 -22.65 -12.01
CA ILE A 12 -18.72 -21.60 -11.19
C ILE A 12 -17.57 -22.17 -10.35
N VAL A 13 -17.74 -23.33 -9.73
CA VAL A 13 -16.68 -24.00 -8.95
C VAL A 13 -15.54 -24.44 -9.88
N GLY A 14 -15.85 -24.98 -11.05
CA GLY A 14 -14.89 -25.37 -12.07
C GLY A 14 -14.11 -24.16 -12.61
N LEU A 15 -14.79 -23.05 -12.91
CA LEU A 15 -14.17 -21.80 -13.34
C LEU A 15 -13.30 -21.20 -12.23
N PHE A 16 -13.76 -21.24 -10.97
CA PHE A 16 -12.99 -20.74 -9.83
C PHE A 16 -11.75 -21.59 -9.58
N LEU A 17 -11.87 -22.92 -9.65
CA LEU A 17 -10.73 -23.85 -9.58
C LEU A 17 -9.78 -23.65 -10.76
N PHE A 18 -10.30 -23.41 -11.96
CA PHE A 18 -9.49 -23.11 -13.14
C PHE A 18 -8.77 -21.77 -13.01
N LEU A 19 -9.41 -20.74 -12.43
CA LEU A 19 -8.79 -19.44 -12.13
C LEU A 19 -7.72 -19.54 -11.03
N VAL A 20 -7.92 -20.40 -10.03
CA VAL A 20 -6.92 -20.69 -8.98
C VAL A 20 -5.76 -21.53 -9.52
N ALA A 21 -6.03 -22.50 -10.41
CA ALA A 21 -5.01 -23.38 -11.01
C ALA A 21 -4.25 -22.70 -12.16
N SER A 22 -4.87 -21.73 -12.84
CA SER A 22 -4.19 -20.82 -13.74
C SER A 22 -3.18 -20.05 -12.90
N LYS A 23 -1.89 -20.20 -13.18
CA LYS A 23 -0.77 -19.53 -12.49
C LYS A 23 -0.76 -18.00 -12.64
N GLY A 24 -1.92 -17.37 -12.85
CA GLY A 24 -2.13 -15.94 -13.09
C GLY A 24 -2.64 -15.15 -11.90
N PHE A 25 -2.99 -15.76 -10.75
CA PHE A 25 -3.59 -15.00 -9.64
C PHE A 25 -2.78 -14.92 -8.33
N ILE A 26 -1.72 -15.70 -8.12
CA ILE A 26 -0.80 -15.48 -7.00
C ILE A 26 0.64 -15.61 -7.51
N ASN A 27 1.04 -14.71 -8.39
CA ASN A 27 2.45 -14.33 -8.45
C ASN A 27 2.58 -13.06 -7.61
N GLU A 28 2.37 -13.18 -6.30
CA GLU A 28 3.20 -12.42 -5.38
C GLU A 28 4.59 -13.02 -5.53
N ALA A 29 5.29 -12.56 -6.58
CA ALA A 29 6.72 -12.72 -6.62
C ALA A 29 7.24 -11.96 -5.39
N ASP A 30 7.54 -12.69 -4.33
CA ASP A 30 8.43 -12.29 -3.24
C ASP A 30 9.85 -12.07 -3.81
N ALA A 31 9.96 -11.25 -4.85
CA ALA A 31 11.15 -10.45 -5.02
C ALA A 31 11.15 -9.54 -3.79
N ALA A 32 12.13 -9.70 -2.91
CA ALA A 32 12.32 -8.83 -1.76
C ALA A 32 12.33 -7.37 -2.26
N GLY A 33 11.17 -6.72 -2.22
CA GLY A 33 11.00 -5.38 -2.77
C GLY A 33 11.71 -4.36 -1.87
N GLU A 34 11.49 -3.07 -2.11
CA GLU A 34 12.03 -2.02 -1.23
C GLU A 34 11.63 -2.16 0.26
N CYS A 35 10.68 -3.05 0.59
CA CYS A 35 10.23 -3.43 1.93
C CYS A 35 10.92 -4.67 2.52
N GLY A 36 11.90 -5.27 1.82
CA GLY A 36 12.69 -6.40 2.30
C GLY A 36 11.83 -7.63 2.57
N LYS A 37 11.80 -8.08 3.84
CA LYS A 37 11.02 -9.26 4.29
C LYS A 37 9.53 -8.96 4.50
N THR A 38 9.14 -7.68 4.50
CA THR A 38 7.73 -7.31 4.66
C THR A 38 7.11 -7.07 3.29
N PRO A 39 5.99 -7.73 2.94
CA PRO A 39 5.33 -7.46 1.67
C PRO A 39 4.79 -6.03 1.65
N ILE A 40 4.85 -5.39 0.49
CA ILE A 40 4.39 -3.99 0.28
C ILE A 40 2.94 -3.82 0.74
N SER A 41 2.09 -4.83 0.53
CA SER A 41 0.70 -4.84 0.97
C SER A 41 0.55 -4.71 2.50
N SER A 42 1.36 -5.45 3.28
CA SER A 42 1.36 -5.35 4.74
C SER A 42 1.93 -4.01 5.25
N ALA A 43 2.91 -3.46 4.55
CA ALA A 43 3.42 -2.12 4.85
C ALA A 43 2.34 -1.06 4.54
N ALA A 44 1.62 -1.20 3.43
CA ALA A 44 0.52 -0.33 3.03
C ALA A 44 -0.67 -0.41 3.98
N SER A 45 -1.04 -1.60 4.44
CA SER A 45 -2.13 -1.78 5.41
C SER A 45 -1.79 -1.16 6.76
N SER A 46 -0.51 -1.19 7.16
CA SER A 46 -0.03 -0.47 8.36
C SER A 46 -0.14 1.06 8.24
N LEU A 47 -0.28 1.58 7.01
CA LEU A 47 -0.51 2.99 6.68
C LEU A 47 -2.00 3.32 6.47
N SER A 48 -2.91 2.36 6.69
CA SER A 48 -4.37 2.60 6.72
C SER A 48 -4.78 3.83 7.55
N PRO A 49 -4.28 4.06 8.79
CA PRO A 49 -4.63 5.29 9.53
C PRO A 49 -4.11 6.58 8.87
N CYS A 50 -3.15 6.49 7.94
CA CYS A 50 -2.63 7.64 7.19
C CYS A 50 -3.44 7.96 5.95
N LEU A 51 -4.34 7.09 5.49
CA LEU A 51 -5.03 7.25 4.20
C LEU A 51 -5.72 8.61 4.08
N ALA A 52 -6.48 9.01 5.10
CA ALA A 52 -7.19 10.29 5.11
C ALA A 52 -6.24 11.49 4.98
N ALA A 53 -5.12 11.46 5.71
CA ALA A 53 -4.08 12.49 5.66
C ALA A 53 -3.25 12.45 4.37
N ALA A 54 -3.18 11.30 3.70
CA ALA A 54 -2.48 11.11 2.42
C ALA A 54 -3.33 11.51 1.21
N LYS A 55 -4.65 11.51 1.35
CA LYS A 55 -5.60 12.02 0.36
C LYS A 55 -5.81 13.52 0.47
N ASN A 56 -5.83 14.05 1.70
CA ASN A 56 -6.22 15.42 1.98
C ASN A 56 -5.15 16.13 2.82
N SER A 57 -4.54 17.17 2.26
CA SER A 57 -3.51 17.97 2.96
C SER A 57 -4.04 18.67 4.22
N ARG A 58 -5.36 18.93 4.29
CA ARG A 58 -6.03 19.57 5.42
C ARG A 58 -6.53 18.59 6.48
N ALA A 59 -6.62 17.28 6.19
CA ALA A 59 -7.16 16.31 7.14
C ALA A 59 -6.20 16.11 8.31
N ALA A 60 -6.67 16.14 9.56
CA ALA A 60 -5.83 15.90 10.73
C ALA A 60 -5.05 14.57 10.61
N VAL A 61 -3.77 14.56 10.99
CA VAL A 61 -2.97 13.33 10.99
C VAL A 61 -3.16 12.64 12.32
N PRO A 62 -3.67 11.39 12.37
CA PRO A 62 -3.76 10.68 13.63
C PRO A 62 -2.35 10.36 14.17
N PRO A 63 -2.15 10.39 15.49
CA PRO A 63 -0.83 10.15 16.09
C PRO A 63 -0.29 8.74 15.75
N VAL A 64 -1.18 7.76 15.61
CA VAL A 64 -0.84 6.39 15.17
C VAL A 64 -0.21 6.41 13.77
N CYS A 65 -0.72 7.23 12.85
CA CYS A 65 -0.13 7.40 11.53
C CYS A 65 1.30 7.96 11.64
N CYS A 66 1.50 9.00 12.45
CA CYS A 66 2.82 9.62 12.62
C CYS A 66 3.85 8.64 13.19
N SER A 67 3.47 7.82 14.17
CA SER A 67 4.36 6.81 14.74
C SER A 67 4.74 5.73 13.72
N LYS A 68 3.79 5.25 12.91
CA LYS A 68 4.06 4.25 11.87
C LYS A 68 4.92 4.80 10.72
N VAL A 69 4.61 6.01 10.26
CA VAL A 69 5.40 6.71 9.24
C VAL A 69 6.82 6.99 9.74
N GLY A 70 6.96 7.46 10.98
CA GLY A 70 8.27 7.70 11.60
C GLY A 70 9.08 6.42 11.77
N ALA A 71 8.44 5.33 12.19
CA ALA A 71 9.09 4.02 12.26
C ALA A 71 9.59 3.58 10.88
N LEU A 72 8.71 3.56 9.87
CA LEU A 72 9.06 3.17 8.49
C LEU A 72 10.14 4.05 7.88
N ILE A 73 10.13 5.35 8.15
CA ILE A 73 11.20 6.25 7.72
C ILE A 73 12.55 5.86 8.33
N LYS A 74 12.54 5.43 9.59
CA LYS A 74 13.76 5.07 10.34
C LYS A 74 14.29 3.70 9.95
N THR A 75 13.42 2.69 9.78
CA THR A 75 13.83 1.34 9.39
C THR A 75 14.00 1.19 7.88
N SER A 76 13.01 1.66 7.10
CA SER A 76 12.87 1.32 5.68
C SER A 76 12.31 2.49 4.86
N PRO A 77 13.06 3.60 4.68
CA PRO A 77 12.56 4.78 3.96
C PRO A 77 12.23 4.49 2.49
N LYS A 78 12.93 3.53 1.88
CA LYS A 78 12.64 3.05 0.51
C LYS A 78 11.30 2.31 0.44
N CYS A 79 10.95 1.53 1.46
CA CYS A 79 9.68 0.81 1.54
C CYS A 79 8.49 1.76 1.54
N LEU A 80 8.54 2.79 2.39
CA LEU A 80 7.47 3.79 2.46
C LEU A 80 7.28 4.47 1.09
N CYS A 81 8.38 4.70 0.39
CA CYS A 81 8.35 5.25 -0.94
C CYS A 81 7.69 4.34 -1.98
N ALA A 82 8.08 3.08 -1.98
CA ALA A 82 7.51 2.07 -2.87
C ALA A 82 6.02 1.92 -2.62
N VAL A 83 5.57 1.89 -1.36
CA VAL A 83 4.15 1.87 -0.99
C VAL A 83 3.39 3.05 -1.61
N LEU A 84 3.93 4.27 -1.50
CA LEU A 84 3.27 5.47 -2.04
C LEU A 84 3.24 5.51 -3.58
N LEU A 85 4.22 4.90 -4.24
CA LEU A 85 4.29 4.80 -5.70
C LEU A 85 3.62 3.54 -6.26
N SER A 86 3.21 2.62 -5.38
CA SER A 86 2.61 1.35 -5.78
C SER A 86 1.20 1.54 -6.33
N PRO A 87 0.72 0.60 -7.17
CA PRO A 87 -0.66 0.59 -7.62
C PRO A 87 -1.67 0.56 -6.46
N LEU A 88 -1.30 0.01 -5.30
CA LEU A 88 -2.12 0.02 -4.08
C LEU A 88 -2.41 1.44 -3.60
N ALA A 89 -1.41 2.33 -3.60
CA ALA A 89 -1.63 3.73 -3.22
C ALA A 89 -2.54 4.45 -4.21
N LYS A 90 -2.39 4.17 -5.51
CA LYS A 90 -3.25 4.73 -6.55
C LYS A 90 -4.70 4.24 -6.41
N GLN A 91 -4.91 2.94 -6.17
CA GLN A 91 -6.24 2.37 -5.91
C GLN A 91 -6.86 2.92 -4.62
N ALA A 92 -6.03 3.14 -3.60
CA ALA A 92 -6.45 3.78 -2.37
C ALA A 92 -6.75 5.28 -2.55
N GLY A 93 -6.46 5.89 -3.71
CA GLY A 93 -6.65 7.33 -3.96
C GLY A 93 -5.63 8.24 -3.26
N ILE A 94 -4.49 7.69 -2.83
CA ILE A 94 -3.44 8.44 -2.16
C ILE A 94 -2.74 9.35 -3.19
N ASN A 95 -2.59 10.63 -2.84
CA ASN A 95 -1.81 11.55 -3.66
C ASN A 95 -0.37 11.62 -3.11
N PRO A 96 0.66 11.18 -3.86
CA PRO A 96 2.03 11.23 -3.40
C PRO A 96 2.50 12.65 -3.06
N ALA A 97 1.99 13.69 -3.75
CA ALA A 97 2.30 15.09 -3.43
C ALA A 97 1.80 15.52 -2.05
N ILE A 98 0.67 14.96 -1.60
CA ILE A 98 0.12 15.20 -0.26
C ILE A 98 0.83 14.30 0.76
N ALA A 99 1.07 13.04 0.41
CA ALA A 99 1.77 12.10 1.28
C ALA A 99 3.19 12.55 1.66
N VAL A 100 3.92 13.19 0.74
CA VAL A 100 5.22 13.82 1.05
C VAL A 100 5.11 15.07 1.93
N THR A 101 3.91 15.50 2.36
CA THR A 101 3.76 16.52 3.42
C THR A 101 3.48 15.90 4.79
N ILE A 102 3.11 14.62 4.87
CA ILE A 102 2.70 13.97 6.13
C ILE A 102 3.79 14.05 7.20
N PRO A 103 5.04 13.59 6.97
CA PRO A 103 6.05 13.70 8.03
C PRO A 103 6.38 15.13 8.47
N LYS A 104 6.15 16.16 7.62
CA LYS A 104 6.21 17.58 8.03
C LYS A 104 5.07 17.92 8.99
N ARG A 105 3.84 17.48 8.68
CA ARG A 105 2.66 17.68 9.54
C ARG A 105 2.73 16.90 10.85
N CYS A 106 3.42 15.76 10.86
CA CYS A 106 3.74 14.97 12.04
C CYS A 106 4.94 15.49 12.84
N ASN A 107 5.57 16.60 12.41
CA ASN A 107 6.74 17.18 13.05
C ASN A 107 7.89 16.17 13.32
N ILE A 108 8.17 15.29 12.35
CA ILE A 108 9.21 14.25 12.51
C ILE A 108 10.59 14.85 12.25
N SER A 109 11.38 15.10 13.29
CA SER A 109 12.69 15.77 13.18
C SER A 109 13.75 14.98 12.40
N LYS A 110 13.69 13.64 12.38
CA LYS A 110 14.60 12.78 11.59
C LYS A 110 14.04 12.45 10.21
N ARG A 111 13.39 13.42 9.57
CA ARG A 111 12.86 13.21 8.22
C ARG A 111 14.01 13.04 7.23
N PRO A 112 13.92 12.13 6.26
CA PRO A 112 14.87 12.01 5.17
C PRO A 112 14.62 13.15 4.17
N VAL A 113 14.92 14.37 4.59
CA VAL A 113 14.83 15.58 3.78
C VAL A 113 15.77 15.41 2.58
N GLY A 114 15.27 15.64 1.37
CA GLY A 114 16.04 15.49 0.13
C GLY A 114 16.17 14.07 -0.41
N LYS A 115 15.58 13.04 0.24
CA LYS A 115 15.51 11.71 -0.38
C LYS A 115 14.48 11.72 -1.50
N LYS A 116 14.91 11.29 -2.69
CA LYS A 116 14.05 11.12 -3.86
C LYS A 116 13.21 9.86 -3.70
N CYS A 117 11.92 10.07 -3.89
CA CYS A 117 10.88 9.09 -3.90
C CYS A 117 10.32 8.94 -5.31
N GLY A 118 11.05 8.21 -6.16
CA GLY A 118 10.82 8.24 -7.61
C GLY A 118 10.96 9.68 -8.13
N LYS A 119 9.85 10.26 -8.59
CA LYS A 119 9.78 11.66 -9.06
C LYS A 119 9.54 12.70 -7.95
N TYR A 120 9.19 12.28 -6.74
CA TYR A 120 8.84 13.19 -5.64
C TYR A 120 10.01 13.35 -4.67
N THR A 121 10.27 14.56 -4.17
CA THR A 121 11.32 14.78 -3.16
C THR A 121 10.66 15.01 -1.82
N LEU A 122 11.13 14.36 -0.75
CA LEU A 122 10.65 14.64 0.59
C LEU A 122 11.15 16.03 1.05
N PRO A 123 10.24 16.98 1.31
CA PRO A 123 10.60 18.31 1.81
C PRO A 123 10.93 18.29 3.31
#